data_AF-A0A1N6NCZ1-F1
#
_entry.id   AF-A0A1N6NCZ1-F1
#
_cell.length_a   1.000
_cell.length_b   1.000
_cell.length_c   1.000
_cell.angle_alpha   90.00
_cell.angle_beta   90.00
_cell.angle_gamma   90.00
#
_symmetry.space_group_name_H-M   'P 1'
#
loop_
_entity.id
_entity.type
_entity.pdbx_description
1 polymer ?
#
loop_
_entity_poly.entity_id
_entity_poly.type
_entity_poly.pdbx_seq_one_letter_code
_entity_poly.pdbx_strand_id
1 'polypeptide(L)'
;MPISLDRLKIPDEFVLTQEDVMEEVERYFIQNGWSVQLEAAAGGHDLVAEKEVWTAYIKCKGSRGKRQQEGMVYDNTQLRGNAGDQIEKLIRVQGEAENPSFFIMANPGLDRMKWVVSKLETGLDKLDIIRMWIYPDHTIKWDIPAHLVHLARTLQMEKN
;
A
#
# COMPACT_ATOMS: atom_id res chain seq x y z
N MET A 1 -13.82 -7.48 -14.22
CA MET A 1 -14.18 -8.84 -13.75
C MET A 1 -12.88 -9.59 -13.52
N PRO A 2 -12.76 -10.41 -12.47
CA PRO A 2 -11.53 -11.17 -12.22
C PRO A 2 -11.14 -11.96 -13.46
N ILE A 3 -9.86 -12.06 -13.72
CA ILE A 3 -9.30 -12.75 -14.88
C ILE A 3 -8.41 -13.90 -14.41
N SER A 4 -8.42 -15.00 -15.15
CA SER A 4 -7.50 -16.10 -14.90
C SER A 4 -6.07 -15.66 -15.19
N LEU A 5 -5.13 -16.02 -14.30
CA LEU A 5 -3.73 -15.63 -14.34
C LEU A 5 -3.06 -16.07 -15.65
N ASP A 6 -3.36 -17.28 -16.11
CA ASP A 6 -2.90 -17.87 -17.36
C ASP A 6 -3.44 -17.18 -18.63
N ARG A 7 -4.53 -16.41 -18.49
CA ARG A 7 -5.15 -15.64 -19.59
C ARG A 7 -4.59 -14.23 -19.71
N LEU A 8 -3.75 -13.79 -18.78
CA LEU A 8 -3.02 -12.53 -18.93
C LEU A 8 -1.98 -12.67 -20.04
N LYS A 9 -1.83 -11.61 -20.85
CA LYS A 9 -0.77 -11.54 -21.86
C LYS A 9 0.63 -11.73 -21.25
N ILE A 10 0.80 -11.18 -20.04
CA ILE A 10 1.96 -11.38 -19.18
C ILE A 10 1.38 -11.75 -17.81
N PRO A 11 1.50 -13.02 -17.38
CA PRO A 11 1.06 -13.45 -16.06
C PRO A 11 1.73 -12.66 -14.94
N ASP A 12 0.99 -12.40 -13.86
CA ASP A 12 1.57 -11.79 -12.66
C ASP A 12 2.64 -12.73 -12.06
N GLU A 13 3.76 -12.18 -11.62
CA GLU A 13 4.92 -12.93 -11.12
C GLU A 13 4.60 -13.65 -9.80
N PHE A 14 3.64 -13.11 -9.05
CA PHE A 14 3.14 -13.65 -7.80
C PHE A 14 1.73 -13.11 -7.51
N VAL A 15 1.04 -13.73 -6.56
CA VAL A 15 -0.30 -13.31 -6.14
C VAL A 15 -0.30 -13.11 -4.64
N LEU A 16 -0.71 -11.91 -4.20
CA LEU A 16 -0.90 -11.59 -2.79
C LEU A 16 -2.34 -11.13 -2.57
N THR A 17 -2.94 -11.59 -1.49
CA THR A 17 -4.21 -11.06 -0.98
C THR A 17 -3.97 -9.75 -0.23
N GLN A 18 -5.05 -9.07 0.16
CA GLN A 18 -4.92 -7.87 0.99
C GLN A 18 -4.37 -8.25 2.37
N GLU A 19 -4.78 -9.39 2.91
CA GLU A 19 -4.30 -9.93 4.18
C GLU A 19 -2.79 -10.17 4.15
N ASP A 20 -2.27 -10.82 3.09
CA ASP A 20 -0.82 -11.04 2.95
C ASP A 20 -0.03 -9.71 2.95
N VAL A 21 -0.58 -8.67 2.30
CA VAL A 21 0.02 -7.32 2.28
C VAL A 21 -0.05 -6.68 3.67
N MET A 22 -1.17 -6.79 4.38
CA MET A 22 -1.33 -6.23 5.72
C MET A 22 -0.38 -6.87 6.74
N GLU A 23 -0.26 -8.20 6.71
CA GLU A 23 0.65 -8.95 7.59
C GLU A 23 2.11 -8.54 7.37
N GLU A 24 2.51 -8.34 6.12
CA GLU A 24 3.85 -7.88 5.79
C GLU A 24 4.12 -6.44 6.26
N VAL A 25 3.15 -5.54 6.04
CA VAL A 25 3.24 -4.15 6.50
C VAL A 25 3.37 -4.11 8.03
N GLU A 26 2.48 -4.79 8.75
CA GLU A 26 2.50 -4.86 10.20
C GLU A 26 3.87 -5.33 10.70
N ARG A 27 4.34 -6.45 10.17
CA ARG A 27 5.63 -7.02 10.55
C ARG A 27 6.78 -6.06 10.30
N TYR A 28 6.80 -5.40 9.15
CA TYR A 28 7.85 -4.43 8.83
C TYR A 28 7.86 -3.24 9.79
N PHE A 29 6.70 -2.63 10.07
CA PHE A 29 6.63 -1.49 10.97
C PHE A 29 7.02 -1.87 12.40
N ILE A 30 6.55 -3.02 12.91
CA ILE A 30 6.94 -3.55 14.23
C ILE A 30 8.46 -3.79 14.31
N GLN A 31 9.05 -4.43 13.31
CA GLN A 31 10.51 -4.66 13.26
C GLN A 31 11.33 -3.37 13.23
N ASN A 32 10.73 -2.26 12.82
CA ASN A 32 11.34 -0.94 12.78
C ASN A 32 10.93 -0.05 13.97
N GLY A 33 10.40 -0.65 15.03
CA GLY A 33 10.12 0.03 16.30
C GLY A 33 8.88 0.90 16.29
N TRP A 34 7.92 0.63 15.39
CA TRP A 34 6.60 1.25 15.41
C TRP A 34 5.62 0.37 16.19
N SER A 35 4.66 1.01 16.86
CA SER A 35 3.47 0.33 17.39
C SER A 35 2.42 0.25 16.30
N VAL A 36 1.90 -0.94 15.98
CA VAL A 36 0.92 -1.12 14.90
C VAL A 36 -0.43 -1.53 15.47
N GLN A 37 -1.49 -0.92 14.96
CA GLN A 37 -2.87 -1.27 15.26
C GLN A 37 -3.63 -1.53 13.95
N LEU A 38 -4.38 -2.64 13.93
CA LEU A 38 -5.32 -2.94 12.86
C LEU A 38 -6.57 -2.10 13.05
N GLU A 39 -7.01 -1.39 12.02
CA GLU A 39 -8.22 -0.58 12.11
C GLU A 39 -9.46 -1.42 11.78
N ALA A 40 -10.52 -1.22 12.55
CA ALA A 40 -11.85 -1.69 12.16
C ALA A 40 -12.30 -0.95 10.89
N ALA A 41 -13.05 -1.62 10.01
CA ALA A 41 -13.39 -1.21 8.64
C ALA A 41 -13.99 0.20 8.41
N ALA A 42 -14.22 1.00 9.45
CA ALA A 42 -14.86 2.30 9.40
C ALA A 42 -13.91 3.47 9.06
N GLY A 43 -12.63 3.44 9.46
CA GLY A 43 -11.75 4.64 9.42
C GLY A 43 -10.95 4.85 8.13
N GLY A 44 -11.31 4.14 7.07
CA GLY A 44 -10.78 4.41 5.74
C GLY A 44 -9.34 3.95 5.52
N HIS A 45 -8.57 3.56 6.52
CA HIS A 45 -7.29 2.88 6.36
C HIS A 45 -7.42 1.41 6.81
N ASP A 46 -6.34 0.63 6.73
CA ASP A 46 -6.33 -0.77 7.20
C ASP A 46 -5.43 -0.93 8.44
N LEU A 47 -4.34 -0.16 8.51
CA LEU A 47 -3.45 -0.11 9.68
C LEU A 47 -3.08 1.32 10.05
N VAL A 48 -2.89 1.53 11.35
CA VAL A 48 -2.18 2.69 11.91
C VAL A 48 -0.86 2.20 12.48
N ALA A 49 0.24 2.85 12.13
CA ALA A 49 1.51 2.67 12.82
C ALA A 49 1.91 3.97 13.52
N GLU A 50 2.34 3.89 14.77
CA GLU A 50 2.74 5.05 15.57
C GLU A 50 4.20 4.93 16.03
N LYS A 51 4.94 6.03 15.96
CA LYS A 51 6.29 6.15 16.50
C LYS A 51 6.56 7.58 16.92
N GLU A 52 6.84 7.76 18.21
CA GLU A 52 6.98 9.08 18.82
C GLU A 52 5.71 9.93 18.60
N VAL A 53 5.82 11.09 17.95
CA VAL A 53 4.70 11.98 17.61
C VAL A 53 4.14 11.72 16.20
N TRP A 54 4.71 10.76 15.46
CA TRP A 54 4.35 10.47 14.08
C TRP A 54 3.35 9.32 13.98
N THR A 55 2.39 9.50 13.08
CA THR A 55 1.39 8.48 12.74
C THR A 55 1.51 8.13 11.25
N ALA A 56 1.46 6.84 10.91
CA ALA A 56 1.39 6.38 9.52
C ALA A 56 0.06 5.67 9.29
N TYR A 57 -0.77 6.25 8.43
CA TYR A 57 -2.04 5.68 8.01
C TYR A 57 -1.82 4.89 6.73
N ILE A 58 -2.07 3.57 6.79
CA ILE A 58 -1.74 2.66 5.69
C ILE A 58 -2.99 2.02 5.13
N LYS A 59 -3.19 2.14 3.82
CA LYS A 59 -4.21 1.39 3.07
C LYS A 59 -3.58 0.31 2.22
N CYS A 60 -4.02 -0.92 2.39
CA CYS A 60 -3.52 -2.10 1.70
C CYS A 60 -4.51 -2.57 0.62
N LYS A 61 -3.97 -3.07 -0.49
CA LYS A 61 -4.72 -3.86 -1.49
C LYS A 61 -3.86 -5.01 -1.97
N GLY A 62 -4.48 -6.15 -2.23
CA GLY A 62 -3.85 -7.29 -2.91
C GLY A 62 -4.02 -7.26 -4.43
N SER A 63 -3.43 -8.24 -5.11
CA SER A 63 -3.69 -8.55 -6.53
C SER A 63 -4.84 -9.53 -6.73
N ARG A 64 -5.36 -10.09 -5.63
CA ARG A 64 -6.51 -11.01 -5.59
C ARG A 64 -7.33 -10.75 -4.32
N GLY A 65 -8.64 -10.92 -4.42
CA GLY A 65 -9.53 -10.92 -3.27
C GLY A 65 -9.54 -12.27 -2.55
N LYS A 66 -9.64 -12.28 -1.22
CA LYS A 66 -9.62 -13.50 -0.38
C LYS A 66 -10.59 -14.60 -0.80
N ARG A 67 -11.76 -14.25 -1.35
CA ARG A 67 -12.80 -15.19 -1.78
C ARG A 67 -12.75 -15.54 -3.27
N GLN A 68 -11.79 -15.01 -4.02
CA GLN A 68 -11.64 -15.35 -5.43
C GLN A 68 -11.05 -16.74 -5.57
N GLN A 69 -11.46 -17.44 -6.63
CA GLN A 69 -10.93 -18.76 -6.96
C GLN A 69 -9.42 -18.68 -7.15
N GLU A 70 -8.70 -19.72 -6.75
CA GLU A 70 -7.28 -19.85 -7.02
C GLU A 70 -7.00 -19.76 -8.54
N GLY A 71 -5.89 -19.13 -8.89
CA GLY A 71 -5.57 -18.80 -10.29
C GLY A 71 -6.33 -17.60 -10.87
N MET A 72 -7.28 -17.00 -10.14
CA MET A 72 -7.91 -15.74 -10.56
C MET A 72 -7.25 -14.54 -9.89
N VAL A 73 -7.08 -13.45 -10.65
CA VAL A 73 -6.52 -12.18 -10.18
C VAL A 73 -7.39 -11.01 -10.64
N TYR A 74 -7.15 -9.82 -10.07
CA TYR A 74 -7.79 -8.61 -10.53
C TYR A 74 -7.37 -8.26 -11.96
N ASP A 75 -8.34 -7.91 -12.80
CA ASP A 75 -8.06 -7.29 -14.09
C ASP A 75 -7.59 -5.83 -13.93
N ASN A 76 -7.13 -5.20 -15.01
CA ASN A 76 -6.63 -3.82 -14.94
C ASN A 76 -7.71 -2.80 -14.53
N THR A 77 -8.99 -3.09 -14.80
CA THR A 77 -10.10 -2.22 -14.38
C THR A 77 -10.27 -2.28 -12.87
N GLN A 78 -10.18 -3.46 -12.28
CA GLN A 78 -10.22 -3.66 -10.83
C GLN A 78 -8.99 -3.09 -10.15
N LEU A 79 -7.78 -3.27 -10.70
CA LEU A 79 -6.57 -2.64 -10.16
C LEU A 79 -6.69 -1.11 -10.12
N ARG A 80 -7.19 -0.49 -11.20
CA ARG A 80 -7.45 0.95 -11.24
C ARG A 80 -8.50 1.39 -10.23
N GLY A 81 -9.61 0.64 -10.13
CA GLY A 81 -10.66 0.91 -9.14
C GLY A 81 -10.13 0.83 -7.71
N ASN A 82 -9.33 -0.19 -7.41
CA ASN A 82 -8.70 -0.37 -6.10
C ASN A 82 -7.71 0.75 -5.78
N ALA A 83 -6.88 1.17 -6.74
CA ALA A 83 -5.96 2.30 -6.55
C ALA A 83 -6.73 3.61 -6.30
N GLY A 84 -7.80 3.85 -7.05
CA GLY A 84 -8.69 5.01 -6.84
C GLY A 84 -9.33 5.01 -5.45
N ASP A 85 -9.81 3.86 -4.99
CA ASP A 85 -10.35 3.66 -3.63
C ASP A 85 -9.28 3.92 -2.56
N GLN A 86 -8.05 3.41 -2.72
CA GLN A 86 -6.97 3.70 -1.76
C GLN A 86 -6.71 5.20 -1.64
N ILE A 87 -6.61 5.90 -2.77
CA ILE A 87 -6.33 7.34 -2.81
C ILE A 87 -7.47 8.12 -2.16
N GLU A 88 -8.71 7.83 -2.54
CA GLU A 88 -9.89 8.49 -2.00
C GLU A 88 -9.96 8.38 -0.48
N LYS A 89 -9.68 7.19 0.05
CA LYS A 89 -9.70 6.94 1.48
C LYS A 89 -8.54 7.64 2.22
N LEU A 90 -7.32 7.58 1.67
CA LEU A 90 -6.17 8.24 2.28
C LEU A 90 -6.35 9.77 2.32
N ILE A 91 -6.95 10.37 1.29
CA ILE A 91 -7.27 11.82 1.29
C ILE A 91 -8.27 12.17 2.40
N ARG A 92 -9.28 11.33 2.67
CA ARG A 92 -10.21 11.57 3.78
C ARG A 92 -9.49 11.57 5.12
N VAL A 93 -8.68 10.55 5.37
CA VAL A 93 -7.90 10.42 6.60
C VAL A 93 -6.92 11.59 6.74
N GLN A 94 -6.30 12.03 5.65
CA GLN A 94 -5.45 13.22 5.63
C GLN A 94 -6.18 14.51 6.01
N GLY A 95 -7.45 14.65 5.65
CA GLY A 95 -8.28 15.78 6.07
C GLY A 95 -8.67 15.77 7.55
N GLU A 96 -8.56 14.63 8.22
CA GLU A 96 -8.93 14.41 9.62
C GLU A 96 -7.70 14.25 10.55
N ALA A 97 -6.50 14.09 9.99
CA ALA A 97 -5.28 13.83 10.75
C ALA A 97 -4.86 15.06 11.59
N GLU A 98 -4.75 14.87 12.90
CA GLU A 98 -4.36 15.93 13.86
C GLU A 98 -2.85 15.97 14.13
N ASN A 99 -2.16 14.83 13.94
CA ASN A 99 -0.73 14.67 14.20
C ASN A 99 0.09 14.73 12.90
N PRO A 100 1.41 15.03 12.98
CA PRO A 100 2.31 14.81 11.86
C PRO A 100 2.19 13.38 11.32
N SER A 101 1.82 13.25 10.05
CA SER A 101 1.36 11.96 9.53
C SER A 101 1.93 11.60 8.17
N PHE A 102 2.08 10.30 7.95
CA PHE A 102 2.33 9.70 6.63
C PHE A 102 1.08 9.00 6.12
N PHE A 103 0.88 9.06 4.80
CA PHE A 103 -0.23 8.41 4.12
C PHE A 103 0.35 7.42 3.12
N ILE A 104 0.04 6.13 3.30
CA ILE A 104 0.77 5.05 2.61
C ILE A 104 -0.23 4.17 1.87
N MET A 105 -0.01 4.01 0.56
CA MET A 105 -0.67 2.98 -0.23
C MET A 105 0.24 1.76 -0.35
N ALA A 106 -0.10 0.69 0.35
CA ALA A 106 0.63 -0.57 0.33
C ALA A 106 0.01 -1.55 -0.69
N ASN A 107 0.86 -2.07 -1.57
CA ASN A 107 0.45 -2.89 -2.71
C ASN A 107 1.50 -3.96 -3.03
N PRO A 108 1.12 -5.07 -3.70
CA PRO A 108 2.06 -5.99 -4.30
C PRO A 108 2.96 -5.28 -5.30
N GLY A 109 4.25 -5.58 -5.28
CA GLY A 109 5.27 -5.04 -6.19
C GLY A 109 5.18 -5.55 -7.63
N LEU A 110 3.97 -5.83 -8.14
CA LEU A 110 3.71 -6.36 -9.48
C LEU A 110 3.79 -5.27 -10.54
N ASP A 111 4.28 -5.63 -11.73
CA ASP A 111 4.46 -4.68 -12.84
C ASP A 111 3.14 -4.04 -13.28
N ARG A 112 2.05 -4.80 -13.32
CA ARG A 112 0.72 -4.27 -13.66
C ARG A 112 0.21 -3.26 -12.63
N MET A 113 0.46 -3.50 -11.34
CA MET A 113 0.06 -2.58 -10.28
C MET A 113 0.90 -1.29 -10.34
N LYS A 114 2.23 -1.43 -10.44
CA LYS A 114 3.14 -0.30 -10.62
C LYS A 114 2.78 0.53 -11.85
N TRP A 115 2.44 -0.10 -12.96
CA TRP A 115 2.01 0.60 -14.18
C TRP A 115 0.70 1.37 -13.99
N VAL A 116 -0.26 0.83 -13.24
CA VAL A 116 -1.50 1.54 -12.91
C VAL A 116 -1.19 2.77 -12.06
N VAL A 117 -0.38 2.59 -11.01
CA VAL A 117 -0.04 3.65 -10.05
C VAL A 117 0.86 4.72 -10.67
N SER A 118 1.75 4.36 -11.60
CA SER A 118 2.63 5.33 -12.27
C SER A 118 1.87 6.35 -13.12
N LYS A 119 0.64 6.06 -13.54
CA LYS A 119 -0.22 7.05 -14.20
C LYS A 119 -0.70 8.16 -13.28
N LEU A 120 -0.51 8.00 -11.98
CA LEU A 120 -0.95 8.93 -10.93
C LEU A 120 0.23 9.52 -10.15
N GLU A 121 1.48 9.17 -10.47
CA GLU A 121 2.67 9.46 -9.66
C GLU A 121 2.79 10.94 -9.26
N THR A 122 2.67 11.87 -10.22
CA THR A 122 2.77 13.31 -9.92
C THR A 122 1.64 13.80 -9.01
N GLY A 123 0.46 13.19 -9.08
CA GLY A 123 -0.65 13.50 -8.19
C GLY A 123 -0.43 12.95 -6.79
N LEU A 124 0.07 11.71 -6.69
CA LEU A 124 0.40 11.07 -5.42
C LEU A 124 1.51 11.84 -4.68
N ASP A 125 2.54 12.28 -5.40
CA ASP A 125 3.64 13.07 -4.84
C ASP A 125 3.16 14.42 -4.29
N LYS A 126 2.19 15.07 -4.95
CA LYS A 126 1.60 16.33 -4.48
C LYS A 126 0.67 16.16 -3.27
N LEU A 127 0.14 14.96 -3.09
CA LEU A 127 -0.74 14.61 -1.97
C LEU A 127 0.03 13.98 -0.80
N ASP A 128 1.36 13.87 -0.92
CA ASP A 128 2.21 13.22 0.07
C ASP A 128 1.87 11.73 0.32
N ILE A 129 1.32 11.07 -0.71
CA ILE A 129 0.98 9.64 -0.65
C ILE A 129 2.20 8.81 -1.06
N ILE A 130 2.76 8.10 -0.08
CA ILE A 130 3.88 7.18 -0.23
C ILE A 130 3.38 5.86 -0.83
N ARG A 131 4.14 5.30 -1.77
CA ARG A 131 3.87 3.95 -2.31
C ARG A 131 4.80 2.93 -1.68
N MET A 132 4.21 1.90 -1.09
CA MET A 132 4.92 0.79 -0.48
C MET A 132 4.66 -0.48 -1.29
N TRP A 133 5.73 -1.10 -1.78
CA TRP A 133 5.70 -2.25 -2.67
C TRP A 133 6.15 -3.50 -1.94
N ILE A 134 5.24 -4.44 -1.78
CA ILE A 134 5.44 -5.69 -1.05
C ILE A 134 5.77 -6.83 -2.00
N TYR A 135 6.81 -7.60 -1.67
CA TYR A 135 7.24 -8.78 -2.42
C TYR A 135 7.19 -10.05 -1.54
N PRO A 136 7.03 -11.26 -2.14
CA PRO A 136 6.88 -12.50 -1.37
C PRO A 136 8.10 -12.89 -0.52
N ASP A 137 9.28 -12.40 -0.88
CA ASP A 137 10.54 -12.60 -0.17
C ASP A 137 10.73 -11.63 1.01
N HIS A 138 9.66 -10.94 1.41
CA HIS A 138 9.66 -9.92 2.46
C HIS A 138 10.46 -8.66 2.11
N THR A 139 10.89 -8.54 0.84
CA THR A 139 11.44 -7.29 0.35
C THR A 139 10.34 -6.25 0.31
N ILE A 140 10.65 -5.06 0.81
CA ILE A 140 9.80 -3.88 0.70
C ILE A 140 10.57 -2.82 -0.08
N LYS A 141 9.94 -2.30 -1.12
CA LYS A 141 10.45 -1.14 -1.86
C LYS A 141 9.52 0.04 -1.67
N TRP A 142 10.09 1.23 -1.77
CA TRP A 142 9.38 2.47 -1.48
C TRP A 142 9.52 3.44 -2.65
N ASP A 143 8.43 4.10 -2.99
CA ASP A 143 8.49 5.36 -3.70
C ASP A 143 7.98 6.45 -2.75
N ILE A 144 8.91 7.28 -2.28
CA ILE A 144 8.64 8.33 -1.30
C ILE A 144 8.75 9.69 -2.00
N PRO A 145 7.78 10.60 -1.83
CA PRO A 145 7.92 11.98 -2.31
C PRO A 145 9.22 12.60 -1.81
N ALA A 146 9.96 13.27 -2.70
CA ALA A 146 11.36 13.65 -2.45
C ALA A 146 11.56 14.46 -1.15
N HIS A 147 10.61 15.32 -0.79
CA HIS A 147 10.66 16.14 0.42
C HIS A 147 10.41 15.35 1.72
N LEU A 148 9.87 14.13 1.64
CA LEU A 148 9.60 13.26 2.79
C LEU A 148 10.72 12.23 3.04
N VAL A 149 11.62 12.01 2.08
CA VAL A 149 12.67 10.96 2.16
C VAL A 149 13.52 11.09 3.42
N HIS A 150 13.99 12.30 3.75
CA HIS A 150 14.83 12.53 4.92
C HIS A 150 14.10 12.16 6.23
N LEU A 151 12.82 12.52 6.31
CA LEU A 151 12.00 12.22 7.47
C LEU A 151 11.71 10.72 7.59
N ALA A 152 11.32 10.07 6.49
CA ALA A 152 11.06 8.63 6.47
C ALA A 152 12.28 7.81 6.91
N ARG A 153 13.49 8.22 6.50
CA ARG A 153 14.75 7.60 6.94
C ARG A 153 15.03 7.82 8.42
N THR A 154 14.81 9.05 8.90
CA THR A 154 15.02 9.41 10.31
C THR A 154 14.13 8.57 11.23
N LEU A 155 12.90 8.32 10.81
CA LEU A 155 11.94 7.50 11.56
C LEU A 155 12.07 5.99 11.29
N GLN A 156 13.07 5.59 10.49
CA GLN A 156 13.34 4.20 10.11
C GLN A 156 12.17 3.52 9.37
N MET A 157 11.39 4.28 8.61
CA MET A 157 10.38 3.73 7.68
C MET A 157 11.03 3.18 6.41
N GLU A 158 12.09 3.80 5.92
CA GLU A 158 12.89 3.29 4.79
C GLU A 158 14.35 3.18 5.25
N LYS A 159 14.95 2.01 5.01
CA LYS A 159 16.39 1.78 5.24
C LYS A 159 17.14 2.02 3.93
N ASN A 160 18.32 2.64 4.03
CA ASN A 160 19.26 2.79 2.93
C ASN A 160 19.74 1.44 2.39
#